data_AF-F6HDC7-F1
#
_entry.id   AF-F6HDC7-F1
#
_cell.length_a   1.000
_cell.length_b   1.000
_cell.length_c   1.000
_cell.angle_alpha   90.00
_cell.angle_beta   90.00
_cell.angle_gamma   90.00
#
_symmetry.space_group_name_H-M   'P 1'
#
loop_
_entity.id
_entity.type
_entity.pdbx_description
1 polymer ?
#
loop_
_entity_poly.entity_id
_entity_poly.type
_entity_poly.pdbx_seq_one_letter_code
_entity_poly.pdbx_strand_id
1 'polypeptide(L)'
;NLLGSGYGTAKGGSPKARVASYKVCWQGCYGADILAAFDAAIHDGVDILSISLGGPPRDYFLDSITIGSFQAVKNGIVVVCSAGNSGPTPGSVTNLAPWILTVAASTIDREFPSNVMLGNNKQFKGLSFKTNSLTAEKFYPLVYSVDARAANASARDAQICSVGSLDPKKVKGKIVYCLVDPSGLNALNVEKSWVVAQAGGIGMILANHLTTTTLIPQAHFVPTSRVSAADGLAILLYIHTTK
;
A
#
# COMPACT_ATOMS: atom_id res chain seq x y z
N ASN A 1 3.74 -16.84 6.72
CA ASN A 1 4.83 -15.90 7.09
C ASN A 1 5.38 -15.32 5.79
N LEU A 2 5.48 -13.99 5.69
CA LEU A 2 6.13 -13.31 4.57
C LEU A 2 7.58 -12.98 4.96
N LEU A 3 8.56 -13.71 4.43
CA LEU A 3 10.00 -13.41 4.58
C LEU A 3 10.49 -13.21 6.05
N GLY A 4 9.89 -13.93 6.99
CA GLY A 4 10.13 -13.82 8.43
C GLY A 4 9.09 -12.98 9.17
N SER A 5 8.31 -12.13 8.48
CA SER A 5 7.24 -11.33 9.07
C SER A 5 5.93 -12.12 9.27
N GLY A 6 5.33 -11.94 10.45
CA GLY A 6 4.01 -12.50 10.77
C GLY A 6 4.06 -14.01 10.94
N TYR A 7 5.04 -14.48 11.72
CA TYR A 7 5.16 -15.90 12.06
C TYR A 7 3.91 -16.38 12.82
N GLY A 8 3.42 -17.57 12.47
CA GLY A 8 2.22 -18.17 13.03
C GLY A 8 1.40 -18.89 11.98
N THR A 9 0.25 -19.42 12.41
CA THR A 9 -0.70 -20.15 11.56
C THR A 9 -1.76 -19.20 11.04
N ALA A 10 -1.86 -19.06 9.71
CA ALA A 10 -2.91 -18.28 9.08
C ALA A 10 -4.23 -19.08 9.05
N LYS A 11 -5.34 -18.42 9.39
CA LYS A 11 -6.69 -18.97 9.26
C LYS A 11 -7.68 -17.83 8.97
N GLY A 12 -8.72 -18.12 8.19
CA GLY A 12 -9.83 -17.18 7.98
C GLY A 12 -10.78 -17.12 9.18
N GLY A 13 -11.80 -16.26 9.10
CA GLY A 13 -12.83 -16.16 10.14
C GLY A 13 -13.64 -17.45 10.32
N SER A 14 -13.87 -18.20 9.24
CA SER A 14 -14.50 -19.53 9.25
C SER A 14 -13.63 -20.55 8.50
N PRO A 15 -12.67 -21.22 9.18
CA PRO A 15 -11.71 -22.11 8.51
C PRO A 15 -12.31 -23.38 7.87
N LYS A 16 -13.56 -23.72 8.21
CA LYS A 16 -14.28 -24.89 7.68
C LYS A 16 -15.29 -24.54 6.58
N ALA A 17 -15.43 -23.27 6.24
CA ALA A 17 -16.34 -22.83 5.18
C ALA A 17 -15.90 -23.39 3.81
N ARG A 18 -16.86 -23.62 2.93
CA ARG A 18 -16.61 -23.89 1.51
C ARG A 18 -16.41 -22.56 0.79
N VAL A 19 -15.57 -22.55 -0.24
CA VAL A 19 -15.25 -21.34 -1.00
C VAL A 19 -15.55 -21.60 -2.48
N ALA A 20 -16.40 -20.77 -3.07
CA ALA A 20 -16.58 -20.64 -4.51
C ALA A 20 -15.95 -19.31 -4.96
N SER A 21 -15.24 -19.33 -6.09
CA SER A 21 -14.53 -18.15 -6.59
C SER A 21 -15.06 -17.75 -7.96
N TYR A 22 -15.53 -16.50 -8.07
CA TYR A 22 -16.04 -15.91 -9.31
C TYR A 22 -15.08 -14.81 -9.73
N LYS A 23 -14.26 -15.10 -10.74
CA LYS A 23 -13.24 -14.15 -11.21
C LYS A 23 -13.86 -13.12 -12.15
N VAL A 24 -14.03 -11.90 -11.66
CA VAL A 24 -14.61 -10.77 -12.42
C VAL A 24 -13.59 -9.67 -12.77
N CYS A 25 -12.37 -9.79 -12.26
CA CYS A 25 -11.31 -8.81 -12.44
C CYS A 25 -10.16 -9.37 -13.27
N TRP A 26 -9.72 -8.57 -14.23
CA TRP A 26 -8.58 -8.81 -15.11
C TRP A 26 -7.63 -7.62 -15.03
N GLN A 27 -7.46 -6.87 -16.13
CA GLN A 27 -6.85 -5.54 -16.09
C GLN A 27 -7.77 -4.50 -15.42
N GLY A 28 -9.07 -4.80 -15.36
CA GLY A 28 -10.09 -4.07 -14.61
C GLY A 28 -11.23 -5.02 -14.24
N CYS A 29 -12.21 -4.51 -13.50
CA CYS A 29 -13.39 -5.26 -13.10
C CYS A 29 -14.60 -4.66 -13.81
N TYR A 30 -15.09 -5.32 -14.86
CA TYR A 30 -16.16 -4.77 -15.68
C TYR A 30 -17.53 -5.11 -15.11
N GLY A 31 -18.49 -4.18 -15.22
CA GLY A 31 -19.83 -4.35 -14.66
C GLY A 31 -20.57 -5.58 -15.19
N ALA A 32 -20.35 -5.94 -16.46
CA ALA A 32 -20.93 -7.14 -17.06
C ALA A 32 -20.43 -8.43 -16.38
N ASP A 33 -19.12 -8.54 -16.14
CA ASP A 33 -18.52 -9.69 -15.45
C ASP A 33 -19.01 -9.76 -13.99
N ILE A 34 -19.12 -8.61 -13.32
CA ILE A 34 -19.66 -8.52 -11.96
C ILE A 34 -21.11 -9.03 -11.91
N LEU A 35 -21.97 -8.58 -12.81
CA LEU A 35 -23.37 -9.03 -12.87
C LEU A 35 -23.48 -10.52 -13.18
N ALA A 36 -22.69 -11.03 -14.13
CA ALA A 36 -22.66 -12.46 -14.46
C ALA A 36 -22.22 -13.31 -13.26
N ALA A 37 -21.27 -12.83 -12.45
CA ALA A 37 -20.86 -13.52 -11.22
C ALA A 37 -21.95 -13.50 -10.14
N PHE A 38 -22.71 -12.42 -9.99
CA PHE A 38 -23.85 -12.40 -9.09
C PHE A 38 -24.91 -13.43 -9.50
N ASP A 39 -25.25 -13.48 -10.79
CA ASP A 39 -26.23 -14.43 -11.33
C ASP A 39 -25.78 -15.88 -11.08
N ALA A 40 -24.53 -16.20 -11.42
CA ALA A 40 -23.93 -17.51 -11.16
C ALA A 40 -23.91 -17.85 -9.67
N ALA A 41 -23.50 -16.92 -8.80
CA ALA A 41 -23.42 -17.19 -7.37
C ALA A 41 -24.79 -17.40 -6.71
N ILE A 42 -25.82 -16.69 -7.17
CA ILE A 42 -27.19 -16.90 -6.72
C ILE A 42 -27.68 -18.28 -7.17
N HIS A 43 -27.46 -18.62 -8.44
CA HIS A 43 -27.83 -19.93 -8.99
C HIS A 43 -27.14 -21.08 -8.24
N ASP A 44 -25.85 -20.92 -7.92
CA ASP A 44 -25.05 -21.91 -7.21
C ASP A 44 -25.39 -22.01 -5.71
N GLY A 45 -26.27 -21.14 -5.21
CA GLY A 45 -26.80 -21.19 -3.85
C GLY A 45 -25.79 -20.83 -2.77
N VAL A 46 -24.95 -19.82 -2.99
CA VAL A 46 -24.00 -19.35 -1.97
C VAL A 46 -24.72 -18.72 -0.78
N ASP A 47 -24.18 -18.89 0.44
CA ASP A 47 -24.78 -18.28 1.64
C ASP A 47 -24.38 -16.80 1.85
N ILE A 48 -23.18 -16.44 1.41
CA ILE A 48 -22.58 -15.11 1.59
C ILE A 48 -21.69 -14.73 0.41
N LEU A 49 -21.76 -13.47 0.01
CA LEU A 49 -20.88 -12.87 -0.99
C LEU A 49 -19.92 -11.88 -0.33
N SER A 50 -18.63 -12.10 -0.52
CA SER A 50 -17.56 -11.19 -0.09
C SER A 50 -16.95 -10.51 -1.32
N ILE A 51 -17.15 -9.19 -1.43
CA ILE A 51 -16.82 -8.41 -2.63
C ILE A 51 -15.91 -7.25 -2.25
N SER A 52 -14.60 -7.45 -2.37
CA SER A 52 -13.60 -6.39 -2.15
C SER A 52 -13.37 -5.55 -3.41
N LEU A 53 -14.46 -5.04 -3.99
CA LEU A 53 -14.49 -4.22 -5.20
C LEU A 53 -15.38 -2.99 -4.96
N GLY A 54 -15.19 -1.96 -5.78
CA GLY A 54 -16.00 -0.74 -5.71
C GLY A 54 -15.60 0.24 -6.80
N GLY A 55 -16.55 1.08 -7.20
CA GLY A 55 -16.33 2.22 -8.10
C GLY A 55 -16.79 3.52 -7.44
N PRO A 56 -16.59 4.67 -8.11
CA PRO A 56 -17.17 5.93 -7.67
C PRO A 56 -18.67 5.77 -7.43
N PRO A 57 -19.24 6.39 -6.38
CA PRO A 57 -20.66 6.27 -6.07
C PRO A 57 -21.50 6.77 -7.25
N ARG A 58 -22.53 6.00 -7.60
CA ARG A 58 -23.49 6.27 -8.67
C ARG A 58 -24.91 6.02 -8.17
N ASP A 59 -25.89 6.46 -8.95
CA ASP A 59 -27.27 6.04 -8.75
C ASP A 59 -27.37 4.50 -8.74
N TYR A 60 -28.23 3.97 -7.87
CA TYR A 60 -28.37 2.54 -7.63
C TYR A 60 -28.66 1.72 -8.90
N PHE A 61 -29.41 2.30 -9.84
CA PHE A 61 -29.76 1.63 -11.10
C PHE A 61 -28.64 1.66 -12.16
N LEU A 62 -27.53 2.35 -11.86
CA LEU A 62 -26.37 2.49 -12.75
C LEU A 62 -25.11 1.84 -12.17
N ASP A 63 -25.23 1.18 -11.01
CA ASP A 63 -24.13 0.53 -10.32
C ASP A 63 -24.32 -1.00 -10.30
N SER A 64 -23.39 -1.71 -10.94
CA SER A 64 -23.49 -3.17 -11.12
C SER A 64 -23.44 -3.93 -9.79
N ILE A 65 -22.69 -3.43 -8.80
CA ILE A 65 -22.60 -4.05 -7.48
C ILE A 65 -23.94 -3.87 -6.75
N THR A 66 -24.53 -2.68 -6.83
CA THR A 66 -25.83 -2.36 -6.24
C THR A 66 -26.95 -3.21 -6.84
N ILE A 67 -27.00 -3.32 -8.18
CA ILE A 67 -28.00 -4.15 -8.87
C ILE A 67 -27.84 -5.63 -8.50
N GLY A 68 -26.62 -6.17 -8.62
CA GLY A 68 -26.36 -7.59 -8.33
C GLY A 68 -26.60 -7.94 -6.86
N SER A 69 -26.17 -7.07 -5.94
CA SER A 69 -26.38 -7.26 -4.51
C SER A 69 -27.85 -7.21 -4.11
N PHE A 70 -28.67 -6.38 -4.75
CA PHE A 70 -30.10 -6.34 -4.50
C PHE A 70 -30.76 -7.69 -4.81
N GLN A 71 -30.39 -8.30 -5.94
CA GLN A 71 -30.90 -9.62 -6.32
C GLN A 71 -30.39 -10.71 -5.38
N ALA A 72 -29.14 -10.66 -4.95
CA ALA A 72 -28.59 -11.60 -3.97
C ALA A 72 -29.35 -11.53 -2.64
N VAL A 73 -29.55 -10.32 -2.09
CA VAL A 73 -30.26 -10.12 -0.82
C VAL A 73 -31.73 -10.57 -0.91
N LYS A 74 -32.39 -10.36 -2.06
CA LYS A 74 -33.75 -10.89 -2.30
C LYS A 74 -33.82 -12.42 -2.27
N ASN A 75 -32.73 -13.10 -2.58
CA ASN A 75 -32.60 -14.56 -2.50
C ASN A 75 -32.02 -15.02 -1.14
N GLY A 76 -31.98 -14.15 -0.13
CA GLY A 76 -31.50 -14.49 1.21
C GLY A 76 -29.98 -14.53 1.37
N ILE A 77 -29.22 -14.03 0.40
CA ILE A 77 -27.75 -14.05 0.39
C ILE A 77 -27.22 -12.72 0.95
N VAL A 78 -26.39 -12.78 1.99
CA VAL A 78 -25.75 -11.58 2.57
C VAL A 78 -24.62 -11.10 1.68
N VAL A 79 -24.55 -9.79 1.41
CA VAL A 79 -23.49 -9.17 0.60
C VAL A 79 -22.64 -8.23 1.44
N VAL A 80 -21.34 -8.49 1.46
CA VAL A 80 -20.34 -7.71 2.21
C VAL A 80 -19.38 -7.04 1.23
N CYS A 81 -19.32 -5.72 1.25
CA CYS A 81 -18.46 -4.94 0.37
C CYS A 81 -17.48 -4.05 1.15
N SER A 82 -16.34 -3.72 0.55
CA SER A 82 -15.40 -2.73 1.11
C SER A 82 -15.90 -1.30 0.92
N ALA A 83 -15.64 -0.40 1.87
CA ALA A 83 -15.98 1.02 1.76
C ALA A 83 -15.15 1.80 0.71
N GLY A 84 -14.05 1.23 0.23
CA GLY A 84 -13.09 1.89 -0.67
C GLY A 84 -11.93 2.56 0.07
N ASN A 85 -10.90 2.96 -0.68
CA ASN A 85 -9.62 3.48 -0.15
C ASN A 85 -9.37 4.96 -0.50
N SER A 86 -10.41 5.70 -0.91
CA SER A 86 -10.32 7.10 -1.38
C SER A 86 -10.45 8.14 -0.24
N GLY A 87 -10.46 7.70 1.01
CA GLY A 87 -10.45 8.58 2.18
C GLY A 87 -9.17 9.43 2.28
N PRO A 88 -9.10 10.37 3.23
CA PRO A 88 -9.99 10.54 4.39
C PRO A 88 -11.11 11.59 4.21
N THR A 89 -11.23 12.20 3.04
CA THR A 89 -12.21 13.27 2.80
C THR A 89 -13.65 12.78 3.03
N PRO A 90 -14.51 13.54 3.74
CA PRO A 90 -15.93 13.20 3.88
C PRO A 90 -16.60 12.94 2.53
N GLY A 91 -17.46 11.92 2.45
CA GLY A 91 -18.16 11.54 1.21
C GLY A 91 -17.35 10.66 0.24
N SER A 92 -16.19 10.14 0.65
CA SER A 92 -15.33 9.26 -0.18
C SER A 92 -15.73 7.77 -0.15
N VAL A 93 -16.76 7.39 0.59
CA VAL A 93 -17.23 6.00 0.73
C VAL A 93 -17.94 5.53 -0.54
N THR A 94 -17.76 4.26 -0.88
CA THR A 94 -18.38 3.56 -2.00
C THR A 94 -19.27 2.42 -1.49
N ASN A 95 -20.01 1.73 -2.38
CA ASN A 95 -20.95 0.66 -2.00
C ASN A 95 -22.00 1.14 -0.99
N LEU A 96 -22.76 2.18 -1.36
CA LEU A 96 -23.65 2.91 -0.45
C LEU A 96 -25.04 2.30 -0.28
N ALA A 97 -25.37 1.24 -1.03
CA ALA A 97 -26.70 0.69 -1.02
C ALA A 97 -27.06 0.13 0.36
N PRO A 98 -28.27 0.39 0.89
CA PRO A 98 -28.62 0.11 2.28
C PRO A 98 -28.70 -1.39 2.61
N TRP A 99 -28.78 -2.25 1.61
CA TRP A 99 -28.77 -3.72 1.76
C TRP A 99 -27.37 -4.33 1.73
N ILE A 100 -26.32 -3.53 1.54
CA ILE A 100 -24.93 -3.99 1.55
C ILE A 100 -24.33 -3.76 2.94
N LEU A 101 -23.64 -4.77 3.47
CA LEU A 101 -22.77 -4.58 4.64
C LEU A 101 -21.44 -3.96 4.18
N THR A 102 -21.32 -2.65 4.34
CA THR A 102 -20.14 -1.89 3.89
C THR A 102 -19.10 -1.75 4.99
N VAL A 103 -17.90 -2.27 4.75
CA VAL A 103 -16.84 -2.47 5.75
C VAL A 103 -15.73 -1.44 5.58
N ALA A 104 -15.47 -0.67 6.63
CA ALA A 104 -14.31 0.24 6.74
C ALA A 104 -13.04 -0.50 7.22
N ALA A 105 -11.89 0.15 7.14
CA ALA A 105 -10.61 -0.40 7.58
C ALA A 105 -10.08 0.31 8.84
N SER A 106 -9.52 -0.46 9.76
CA SER A 106 -8.80 0.02 10.94
C SER A 106 -7.51 -0.77 11.14
N THR A 107 -6.64 -0.28 12.03
CA THR A 107 -5.41 -0.98 12.42
C THR A 107 -5.68 -2.01 13.52
N ILE A 108 -4.74 -2.92 13.70
CA ILE A 108 -4.66 -3.82 14.86
C ILE A 108 -3.44 -3.45 15.72
N ASP A 109 -3.28 -4.11 16.86
CA ASP A 109 -2.16 -3.93 17.79
C ASP A 109 -0.79 -4.35 17.20
N ARG A 110 -0.79 -5.29 16.25
CA ARG A 110 0.44 -5.81 15.64
C ARG A 110 1.03 -4.85 14.61
N GLU A 111 2.32 -4.57 14.79
CA GLU A 111 3.13 -3.78 13.86
C GLU A 111 4.35 -4.57 13.34
N PHE A 112 4.97 -4.05 12.28
CA PHE A 112 6.20 -4.59 11.69
C PHE A 112 7.30 -3.52 11.71
N PRO A 113 7.98 -3.34 12.87
CA PRO A 113 8.95 -2.27 13.04
C PRO A 113 10.19 -2.48 12.18
N SER A 114 10.69 -1.37 11.63
CA SER A 114 11.93 -1.25 10.86
C SER A 114 12.59 0.07 11.25
N ASN A 115 13.27 0.08 12.39
CA ASN A 115 13.82 1.31 12.95
C ASN A 115 15.02 1.82 12.14
N VAL A 116 15.12 3.14 12.03
CA VAL A 116 16.27 3.84 11.41
C VAL A 116 17.13 4.41 12.53
N MET A 117 18.42 4.09 12.54
CA MET A 117 19.40 4.69 13.45
C MET A 117 20.38 5.53 12.63
N LEU A 118 20.50 6.81 12.99
CA LEU A 118 21.42 7.75 12.33
C LEU A 118 22.77 7.78 13.05
N GLY A 119 23.80 8.34 12.39
CA GLY A 119 25.15 8.44 12.97
C GLY A 119 25.26 9.37 14.19
N ASN A 120 24.23 10.18 14.46
CA ASN A 120 24.12 11.00 15.68
C ASN A 120 23.37 10.27 16.82
N ASN A 121 23.24 8.95 16.75
CA ASN A 121 22.55 8.08 17.71
C ASN A 121 21.04 8.35 17.87
N LYS A 122 20.42 9.20 17.02
CA LYS A 122 18.96 9.32 17.00
C LYS A 122 18.35 8.09 16.32
N GLN A 123 17.29 7.57 16.93
CA GLN A 123 16.53 6.45 16.42
C GLN A 123 15.10 6.87 16.08
N PHE A 124 14.63 6.45 14.91
CA PHE A 124 13.30 6.73 14.41
C PHE A 124 12.57 5.41 14.18
N LYS A 125 11.34 5.33 14.68
CA LYS A 125 10.47 4.17 14.44
C LYS A 125 9.91 4.25 13.03
N GLY A 126 10.14 3.22 12.22
CA GLY A 126 9.49 3.07 10.93
C GLY A 126 8.86 1.69 10.79
N LEU A 127 8.13 1.47 9.71
CA LEU A 127 7.44 0.22 9.43
C LEU A 127 7.85 -0.36 8.07
N SER A 128 8.09 -1.67 8.01
CA SER A 128 8.27 -2.41 6.75
C SER A 128 8.19 -3.92 7.00
N PHE A 129 7.83 -4.69 5.97
CA PHE A 129 8.01 -6.14 6.03
C PHE A 129 9.49 -6.49 5.87
N LYS A 130 9.93 -7.52 6.59
CA LYS A 130 11.30 -8.01 6.47
C LYS A 130 11.51 -8.52 5.04
N THR A 131 12.57 -8.07 4.39
CA THR A 131 12.98 -8.55 3.06
C THR A 131 14.48 -8.87 3.12
N ASN A 132 15.30 -8.18 2.34
CA ASN A 132 16.74 -8.18 2.52
C ASN A 132 17.10 -7.36 3.76
N SER A 133 18.19 -7.72 4.42
CA SER A 133 18.70 -6.98 5.57
C SER A 133 20.09 -6.45 5.24
N LEU A 134 20.33 -5.19 5.59
CA LEU A 134 21.70 -4.68 5.66
C LEU A 134 22.44 -5.42 6.78
N THR A 135 23.78 -5.44 6.71
CA THR A 135 24.59 -6.02 7.78
C THR A 135 24.27 -5.30 9.08
N ALA A 136 23.94 -6.05 10.12
CA ALA A 136 23.67 -5.49 11.43
C ALA A 136 24.86 -4.65 11.92
N GLU A 137 24.57 -3.58 12.65
CA GLU A 137 25.59 -2.71 13.28
C GLU A 137 26.55 -2.01 12.31
N LYS A 138 26.26 -2.06 11.00
CA LYS A 138 27.00 -1.32 9.98
C LYS A 138 26.24 -0.06 9.56
N PHE A 139 26.93 1.07 9.60
CA PHE A 139 26.43 2.31 9.03
C PHE A 139 26.74 2.39 7.53
N TYR A 140 25.80 2.99 6.79
CA TYR A 140 25.90 3.20 5.36
C TYR A 140 25.66 4.68 5.05
N PRO A 141 26.29 5.25 4.01
CA PRO A 141 26.04 6.63 3.65
C PRO A 141 24.57 6.84 3.29
N LEU A 142 24.01 7.96 3.74
CA LEU A 142 22.65 8.38 3.47
C LEU A 142 22.67 9.53 2.45
N VAL A 143 21.77 9.52 1.47
CA VAL A 143 21.67 10.58 0.46
C VAL A 143 20.22 10.98 0.25
N TYR A 144 19.97 12.28 0.12
CA TYR A 144 18.67 12.77 -0.33
C TYR A 144 18.54 12.53 -1.84
N SER A 145 17.44 11.92 -2.26
CA SER A 145 17.16 11.62 -3.67
C SER A 145 17.26 12.81 -4.61
N VAL A 146 16.89 14.01 -4.16
CA VAL A 146 17.00 15.25 -4.96
C VAL A 146 18.46 15.65 -5.20
N ASP A 147 19.35 15.45 -4.23
CA ASP A 147 20.79 15.70 -4.40
C ASP A 147 21.44 14.64 -5.31
N ALA A 148 20.87 13.42 -5.26
CA ALA A 148 21.24 12.30 -6.11
C ALA A 148 20.54 12.27 -7.48
N ARG A 149 19.87 13.36 -7.88
CA ARG A 149 19.08 13.45 -9.11
C ARG A 149 19.93 13.27 -10.38
N ALA A 150 19.37 12.55 -11.35
CA ALA A 150 19.89 12.42 -12.71
C ALA A 150 19.76 13.74 -13.51
N ALA A 151 20.70 14.00 -14.42
CA ALA A 151 20.78 15.29 -15.14
C ALA A 151 19.50 15.64 -15.92
N ASN A 152 18.77 14.63 -16.43
CA ASN A 152 17.56 14.76 -17.23
C ASN A 152 16.25 14.59 -16.43
N ALA A 153 16.31 14.54 -15.10
CA ALA A 153 15.13 14.34 -14.25
C ALA A 153 14.71 15.64 -13.55
N SER A 154 13.42 15.78 -13.26
CA SER A 154 12.92 16.90 -12.45
C SER A 154 13.23 16.68 -10.95
N ALA A 155 13.27 17.74 -10.16
CA ALA A 155 13.42 17.61 -8.70
C ALA A 155 12.24 16.86 -8.08
N ARG A 156 11.03 17.02 -8.65
CA ARG A 156 9.81 16.33 -8.22
C ARG A 156 9.94 14.82 -8.41
N ASP A 157 10.38 14.38 -9.60
CA ASP A 157 10.55 12.96 -9.90
C ASP A 157 11.67 12.32 -9.06
N ALA A 158 12.74 13.07 -8.79
CA ALA A 158 13.81 12.64 -7.91
C ALA A 158 13.30 12.48 -6.47
N GLN A 159 12.57 13.46 -5.95
CA GLN A 159 12.05 13.46 -4.58
C GLN A 159 11.21 12.22 -4.26
N ILE A 160 10.45 11.73 -5.23
CA ILE A 160 9.65 10.51 -5.09
C ILE A 160 10.34 9.28 -5.68
N CYS A 161 11.61 9.35 -6.08
CA CYS A 161 12.36 8.22 -6.63
C CYS A 161 11.66 7.51 -7.81
N SER A 162 11.04 8.30 -8.70
CA SER A 162 10.42 7.81 -9.94
C SER A 162 11.43 7.12 -10.86
N VAL A 163 10.93 6.28 -11.77
CA VAL A 163 11.75 5.60 -12.77
C VAL A 163 12.62 6.60 -13.54
N GLY A 164 13.94 6.34 -13.57
CA GLY A 164 14.93 7.17 -14.27
C GLY A 164 15.33 8.46 -13.54
N SER A 165 14.85 8.73 -12.32
CA SER A 165 15.10 10.02 -11.66
C SER A 165 16.41 10.10 -10.86
N LEU A 166 17.05 8.96 -10.58
CA LEU A 166 18.24 8.85 -9.75
C LEU A 166 19.51 8.65 -10.59
N ASP A 167 20.59 9.35 -10.24
CA ASP A 167 21.93 9.18 -10.82
C ASP A 167 22.65 7.98 -10.14
N PRO A 168 22.94 6.90 -10.89
CA PRO A 168 23.61 5.72 -10.31
C PRO A 168 24.96 6.04 -9.67
N LYS A 169 25.70 7.03 -10.17
CA LYS A 169 27.01 7.40 -9.61
C LYS A 169 26.88 8.01 -8.21
N LYS A 170 25.76 8.71 -7.95
CA LYS A 170 25.51 9.36 -6.66
C LYS A 170 24.86 8.43 -5.63
N VAL A 171 24.12 7.42 -6.10
CA VAL A 171 23.32 6.49 -5.28
C VAL A 171 24.04 5.20 -4.92
N LYS A 172 24.97 4.71 -5.77
CA LYS A 172 25.62 3.41 -5.58
C LYS A 172 26.18 3.20 -4.17
N GLY A 173 25.72 2.14 -3.49
CA GLY A 173 26.18 1.78 -2.15
C GLY A 173 25.60 2.62 -1.01
N LYS A 174 24.61 3.48 -1.27
CA LYS A 174 23.98 4.35 -0.27
C LYS A 174 22.54 3.97 0.04
N ILE A 175 22.07 4.42 1.20
CA ILE A 175 20.65 4.47 1.55
C ILE A 175 20.08 5.76 0.95
N VAL A 176 18.95 5.66 0.24
CA VAL A 176 18.31 6.81 -0.42
C VAL A 176 17.09 7.25 0.37
N TYR A 177 17.01 8.54 0.69
CA TYR A 177 15.81 9.16 1.25
C TYR A 177 14.85 9.58 0.12
N CYS A 178 13.65 9.02 0.11
CA CYS A 178 12.57 9.29 -0.84
C CYS A 178 11.29 9.70 -0.09
N LEU A 179 10.40 10.43 -0.75
CA LEU A 179 9.04 10.70 -0.25
C LEU A 179 8.02 9.70 -0.84
N VAL A 180 6.97 9.42 -0.08
CA VAL A 180 5.78 8.70 -0.59
C VAL A 180 5.13 9.46 -1.74
N ASP A 181 4.41 8.74 -2.60
CA ASP A 181 3.76 9.40 -3.73
C ASP A 181 2.53 10.17 -3.23
N PRO A 182 2.33 11.45 -3.63
CA PRO A 182 1.17 12.22 -3.19
C PRO A 182 -0.17 11.66 -3.72
N SER A 183 -0.17 10.82 -4.76
CA SER A 183 -1.37 10.11 -5.24
C SER A 183 -1.84 9.00 -4.29
N GLY A 184 -1.03 8.61 -3.30
CA GLY A 184 -1.39 7.59 -2.30
C GLY A 184 -1.41 6.15 -2.82
N LEU A 185 -1.00 5.90 -4.08
CA LEU A 185 -0.98 4.56 -4.65
C LEU A 185 0.16 3.71 -4.05
N ASN A 186 -0.20 2.72 -3.23
CA ASN A 186 0.74 1.84 -2.55
C ASN A 186 1.70 1.09 -3.50
N ALA A 187 1.25 0.73 -4.71
CA ALA A 187 2.07 0.05 -5.70
C ALA A 187 3.28 0.92 -6.14
N LEU A 188 3.07 2.23 -6.27
CA LEU A 188 4.14 3.18 -6.62
C LEU A 188 5.20 3.27 -5.52
N ASN A 189 4.85 3.06 -4.24
CA ASN A 189 5.83 3.06 -3.16
C ASN A 189 6.77 1.85 -3.20
N VAL A 190 6.30 0.70 -3.69
CA VAL A 190 7.14 -0.50 -3.86
C VAL A 190 8.06 -0.32 -5.07
N GLU A 191 7.55 0.22 -6.18
CA GLU A 191 8.34 0.52 -7.39
C GLU A 191 9.55 1.42 -7.10
N LYS A 192 9.39 2.43 -6.22
CA LYS A 192 10.51 3.29 -5.80
C LYS A 192 11.70 2.52 -5.25
N SER A 193 11.44 1.48 -4.46
CA SER A 193 12.52 0.64 -3.93
C SER A 193 13.24 -0.16 -5.02
N TRP A 194 12.53 -0.51 -6.10
CA TRP A 194 13.12 -1.14 -7.28
C TRP A 194 13.96 -0.14 -8.09
N VAL A 195 13.51 1.11 -8.22
CA VAL A 195 14.29 2.19 -8.84
C VAL A 195 15.59 2.43 -8.07
N VAL A 196 15.52 2.51 -6.73
CA VAL A 196 16.70 2.61 -5.87
C VAL A 196 17.64 1.42 -6.08
N ALA A 197 17.11 0.20 -6.14
CA ALA A 197 17.90 -1.00 -6.41
C ALA A 197 18.65 -0.91 -7.75
N GLN A 198 17.96 -0.51 -8.82
CA GLN A 198 18.54 -0.38 -10.16
C GLN A 198 19.61 0.71 -10.24
N ALA A 199 19.46 1.80 -9.50
CA ALA A 199 20.48 2.84 -9.38
C ALA A 199 21.69 2.40 -8.52
N GLY A 200 21.69 1.17 -8.00
CA GLY A 200 22.74 0.61 -7.15
C GLY A 200 22.64 1.00 -5.67
N GLY A 201 21.51 1.58 -5.27
CA GLY A 201 21.22 1.89 -3.87
C GLY A 201 20.97 0.60 -3.09
N ILE A 202 21.37 0.60 -1.83
CA ILE A 202 21.33 -0.59 -0.97
C ILE A 202 20.22 -0.55 0.09
N GLY A 203 19.51 0.57 0.19
CA GLY A 203 18.40 0.74 1.11
C GLY A 203 17.63 2.02 0.81
N MET A 204 16.44 2.15 1.39
CA MET A 204 15.58 3.30 1.21
C MET A 204 14.94 3.74 2.54
N ILE A 205 14.89 5.04 2.78
CA ILE A 205 14.02 5.63 3.79
C ILE A 205 12.87 6.28 3.03
N LEU A 206 11.65 5.84 3.28
CA LEU A 206 10.44 6.34 2.62
C LEU A 206 9.62 7.17 3.60
N ALA A 207 9.72 8.49 3.50
CA ALA A 207 9.03 9.39 4.41
C ALA A 207 7.64 9.79 3.89
N ASN A 208 6.66 9.78 4.79
CA ASN A 208 5.33 10.29 4.50
C ASN A 208 5.35 11.83 4.26
N HIS A 209 4.40 12.32 3.46
CA HIS A 209 4.07 13.75 3.42
C HIS A 209 3.27 14.17 4.66
N LEU A 210 3.26 15.45 5.00
CA LEU A 210 2.46 15.99 6.11
C LEU A 210 0.96 15.69 5.99
N THR A 211 0.46 15.49 4.76
CA THR A 211 -0.93 15.11 4.47
C THR A 211 -1.22 13.62 4.65
N THR A 212 -0.18 12.79 4.81
CA THR A 212 -0.30 11.33 4.95
C THR A 212 0.10 10.91 6.37
N THR A 213 -0.87 10.51 7.17
CA THR A 213 -0.64 10.16 8.58
C THR A 213 -0.42 8.66 8.79
N THR A 214 -1.06 7.81 7.97
CA THR A 214 -1.00 6.36 8.14
C THR A 214 0.33 5.79 7.63
N LEU A 215 0.97 4.96 8.47
CA LEU A 215 2.11 4.13 8.09
C LEU A 215 1.62 2.73 7.77
N ILE A 216 1.82 2.30 6.52
CA ILE A 216 1.49 0.95 6.06
C ILE A 216 2.79 0.23 5.75
N PRO A 217 3.12 -0.89 6.42
CA PRO A 217 4.29 -1.69 6.10
C PRO A 217 4.11 -2.34 4.73
N GLN A 218 5.17 -2.30 3.93
CA GLN A 218 5.22 -2.92 2.60
C GLN A 218 6.52 -3.71 2.46
N ALA A 219 6.50 -4.70 1.56
CA ALA A 219 7.69 -5.46 1.18
C ALA A 219 8.33 -4.76 -0.02
N HIS A 220 9.61 -4.46 0.09
CA HIS A 220 10.38 -3.67 -0.86
C HIS A 220 11.54 -4.48 -1.47
N PHE A 221 12.07 -4.04 -2.61
CA PHE A 221 13.18 -4.69 -3.29
C PHE A 221 14.54 -4.43 -2.63
N VAL A 222 14.65 -3.32 -1.89
CA VAL A 222 15.76 -3.01 -0.99
C VAL A 222 15.26 -2.88 0.45
N PRO A 223 16.11 -3.12 1.47
CA PRO A 223 15.79 -2.81 2.86
C PRO A 223 15.22 -1.39 2.95
N THR A 224 13.97 -1.27 3.40
CA THR A 224 13.24 0.00 3.40
C THR A 224 12.63 0.25 4.76
N SER A 225 12.65 1.50 5.22
CA SER A 225 11.88 1.91 6.38
C SER A 225 10.91 3.02 5.99
N ARG A 226 9.61 2.79 6.22
CA ARG A 226 8.59 3.82 6.05
C ARG A 226 8.43 4.60 7.36
N VAL A 227 8.66 5.90 7.32
CA VAL A 227 8.67 6.77 8.52
C VAL A 227 7.60 7.85 8.45
N SER A 228 7.20 8.37 9.61
CA SER A 228 6.24 9.47 9.71
C SER A 228 6.78 10.73 9.03
N ALA A 229 5.90 11.69 8.73
CA ALA A 229 6.32 12.96 8.14
C ALA A 229 7.25 13.76 9.07
N ALA A 230 6.98 13.72 10.39
CA ALA A 230 7.81 14.40 11.40
C ALA A 230 9.20 13.76 11.52
N ASP A 231 9.27 12.44 11.59
CA ASP A 231 10.54 11.71 11.63
C ASP A 231 11.32 11.87 10.33
N GLY A 232 10.63 11.81 9.19
CA GLY A 232 11.20 12.06 7.87
C GLY A 232 11.86 13.43 7.78
N LEU A 233 11.18 14.48 8.25
CA LEU A 233 11.76 15.83 8.30
C LEU A 233 13.02 15.88 9.18
N ALA A 234 13.01 15.24 10.35
CA ALA A 234 14.17 15.18 11.23
C ALA A 234 15.36 14.45 10.57
N ILE A 235 15.09 13.36 9.85
CA ILE A 235 16.10 12.63 9.07
C ILE A 235 16.64 13.50 7.92
N LEU A 236 15.78 14.20 7.21
CA LEU A 236 16.19 15.09 6.11
C LEU A 236 17.07 16.24 6.62
N LEU A 237 16.74 16.83 7.77
CA LEU A 237 17.57 17.85 8.42
C LEU A 237 18.95 17.29 8.80
N TYR A 238 19.03 16.04 9.27
CA TYR A 238 20.31 15.38 9.52
C TYR A 238 21.16 15.27 8.25
N ILE A 239 20.57 14.88 7.12
CA ILE A 239 21.29 14.80 5.81
C ILE A 239 21.92 16.15 5.44
N HIS A 240 21.23 17.26 5.69
CA HIS A 240 21.74 18.60 5.32
C HIS A 240 22.72 19.21 6.33
N THR A 241 22.70 18.74 7.58
CA THR A 241 23.53 19.30 8.67
C THR A 241 24.81 18.50 8.93
N THR A 242 24.90 17.29 8.40
CA THR A 242 26.10 16.45 8.50
C THR A 242 26.57 16.09 7.10
N LYS A 243 27.72 16.65 6.70
CA LYS A 243 28.43 16.32 5.45
C LYS A 243 29.54 15.32 5.75
#